data_AF-A0A5C3KGG3-F1
#
_entry.id   AF-A0A5C3KGG3-F1
#
_cell.length_a   1.000
_cell.length_b   1.000
_cell.length_c   1.000
_cell.angle_alpha   90.00
_cell.angle_beta   90.00
_cell.angle_gamma   90.00
#
_symmetry.space_group_name_H-M   'P 1'
#
loop_
_entity.id
_entity.type
_entity.pdbx_description
1 polymer ?
#
loop_
_entity_poly.entity_id
_entity_poly.type
_entity_poly.pdbx_seq_one_letter_code
_entity_poly.pdbx_strand_id
1 'polypeptide(L)'
;MNKLYFKAFCVDPPKDECFQPCPNTDVTGIGSQISTYITSIAFAIVIWYIPWMGRPMLYAHLSVIYSLMIAALVCILKTELTQNDGIFILVSVASPSTLYLWYLTVISCWNPERFPIEKENKRKSIEVHILRFVSLASLAFEIALVCVMYVPSEAISFSQPACSKGFGMDMWFNIVWMLPFALQTTATAIIFFVAMCLCWLWTLRRGYEVPDSSKLTQPDEMDEKIYTRTPRVDLVTWTERILMDAYPDFMSPALATSIVTVLQLLVIPSLILYPTPENIGGWLILAFGCFRERPRPGTSTWKVYSLRIVFLLCMAVVVVASAIFTPLPLPSIPDATLFFLACTVVVWSLRNFTSGNMRYFLPPLVIILVSGAIVINVFLWVLGSPNAFSPPKTLNFKEGTPPEVQKKIMKAQSLSFINHFMITMVTFSNWFILWCSTAFWAAKTYPSFREFIDGVFYRAHILKFSIVVASPMIIWIQACNGSNPTDSFDLNFGQIFSLIVSLVTIITILDEAKQVKRPVWAAVFFSRRMPDPNELETLTQATGSYAYGAEATIAPRTRMEDSYYTAP
;
A
#
# COMPACT_ATOMS: atom_id res chain seq x y z
N MET A 1 46.62 -5.41 3.26
CA MET A 1 45.73 -4.94 2.16
C MET A 1 44.86 -3.82 2.70
N ASN A 2 44.94 -2.62 2.11
CA ASN A 2 44.25 -1.42 2.60
C ASN A 2 42.73 -1.58 2.48
N LYS A 3 42.00 -1.45 3.60
CA LYS A 3 40.52 -1.43 3.61
C LYS A 3 39.94 -0.38 2.63
N LEU A 4 40.68 0.71 2.39
CA LEU A 4 40.34 1.73 1.39
C LEU A 4 40.38 1.22 -0.06
N TYR A 5 41.38 0.41 -0.39
CA TYR A 5 41.59 -0.13 -1.74
C TYR A 5 40.51 -1.17 -2.09
N PHE A 6 40.12 -1.95 -1.09
CA PHE A 6 39.05 -2.94 -1.21
C PHE A 6 37.66 -2.29 -1.32
N LYS A 7 37.43 -1.18 -0.60
CA LYS A 7 36.20 -0.40 -0.67
C LYS A 7 36.09 0.38 -1.99
N ALA A 8 37.20 0.88 -2.52
CA ALA A 8 37.25 1.55 -3.83
C ALA A 8 36.94 0.58 -4.97
N PHE A 9 37.47 -0.64 -4.95
CA PHE A 9 37.18 -1.63 -5.98
C PHE A 9 35.74 -2.14 -6.02
N CYS A 10 35.01 -2.05 -4.90
CA CYS A 10 33.58 -2.34 -4.88
C CYS A 10 32.69 -1.13 -5.22
N VAL A 11 33.26 0.08 -5.34
CA VAL A 11 32.51 1.35 -5.51
C VAL A 11 32.81 2.04 -6.86
N ASP A 12 34.01 1.87 -7.44
CA ASP A 12 34.39 2.49 -8.71
C ASP A 12 35.52 1.67 -9.40
N PRO A 13 35.20 0.67 -10.26
CA PRO A 13 36.23 -0.11 -10.94
C PRO A 13 36.95 0.72 -12.02
N PRO A 14 38.26 0.52 -12.24
CA PRO A 14 39.00 1.21 -13.29
C PRO A 14 38.44 0.89 -14.69
N LYS A 15 38.44 1.89 -15.58
CA LYS A 15 37.69 1.89 -16.84
C LYS A 15 38.22 0.98 -17.94
N ASP A 16 39.48 0.55 -17.87
CA ASP A 16 40.11 -0.23 -18.93
C ASP A 16 40.80 -1.45 -18.32
N GLU A 17 40.58 -2.61 -18.98
CA GLU A 17 41.02 -3.96 -18.62
C GLU A 17 40.16 -4.69 -17.58
N CYS A 18 39.08 -5.32 -18.07
CA CYS A 18 38.16 -6.14 -17.28
C CYS A 18 38.83 -7.40 -16.70
N PHE A 19 39.31 -7.28 -15.46
CA PHE A 19 39.44 -8.37 -14.49
C PHE A 19 38.74 -8.00 -13.17
N GLN A 20 37.59 -7.33 -13.27
CA GLN A 20 36.84 -6.74 -12.17
C GLN A 20 35.34 -6.55 -12.50
N PRO A 21 34.47 -6.39 -11.48
CA PRO A 21 33.03 -6.58 -11.61
C PRO A 21 32.35 -5.33 -12.18
N CYS A 22 31.59 -5.51 -13.26
CA CYS A 22 30.74 -4.45 -13.79
C CYS A 22 29.54 -4.23 -12.84
N PRO A 23 29.30 -3.00 -12.33
CA PRO A 23 28.01 -2.69 -11.75
C PRO A 23 26.94 -2.91 -12.82
N ASN A 24 26.05 -3.89 -12.62
CA ASN A 24 24.95 -4.15 -13.54
C ASN A 24 23.82 -3.15 -13.26
N THR A 25 24.08 -1.88 -13.60
CA THR A 25 23.14 -0.76 -13.45
C THR A 25 21.84 -1.02 -14.22
N ASP A 26 21.84 -1.92 -15.21
CA ASP A 26 20.64 -2.31 -15.97
C ASP A 26 19.54 -2.94 -15.11
N VAL A 27 19.88 -3.84 -14.19
CA VAL A 27 18.90 -4.64 -13.44
C VAL A 27 18.43 -3.92 -12.18
N THR A 28 19.37 -3.31 -11.45
CA THR A 28 19.11 -2.73 -10.12
C THR A 28 18.87 -1.23 -10.12
N GLY A 29 19.09 -0.53 -11.23
CA GLY A 29 18.96 0.93 -11.20
C GLY A 29 17.53 1.45 -11.37
N ILE A 30 17.39 2.77 -11.29
CA ILE A 30 16.14 3.44 -10.95
C ILE A 30 15.00 3.19 -11.95
N GLY A 31 15.29 3.04 -13.24
CA GLY A 31 14.25 2.77 -14.25
C GLY A 31 13.64 1.37 -14.11
N SER A 32 14.44 0.35 -13.79
CA SER A 32 13.96 -1.02 -13.53
C SER A 32 13.15 -1.08 -12.23
N GLN A 33 13.51 -0.26 -11.22
CA GLN A 33 12.75 -0.11 -9.98
C GLN A 33 11.37 0.52 -10.21
N ILE A 34 11.32 1.66 -10.91
CA ILE A 34 10.07 2.34 -11.26
C ILE A 34 9.19 1.42 -12.11
N SER A 35 9.78 0.70 -13.06
CA SER A 35 9.07 -0.25 -13.91
C SER A 35 8.43 -1.39 -13.10
N THR A 36 9.19 -2.00 -12.20
CA THR A 36 8.70 -3.07 -11.32
C THR A 36 7.58 -2.58 -10.40
N TYR A 37 7.71 -1.35 -9.88
CA TYR A 37 6.68 -0.69 -9.09
C TYR A 37 5.37 -0.50 -9.87
N ILE A 38 5.46 0.07 -11.07
CA ILE A 38 4.32 0.31 -11.95
C ILE A 38 3.63 -1.00 -12.32
N THR A 39 4.37 -1.99 -12.81
CA THR A 39 3.82 -3.27 -13.26
C THR A 39 3.21 -4.06 -12.12
N SER A 40 3.84 -4.10 -10.95
CA SER A 40 3.30 -4.79 -9.77
C SER A 40 1.98 -4.17 -9.30
N ILE A 41 1.87 -2.85 -9.31
CA ILE A 41 0.62 -2.13 -9.03
C ILE A 41 -0.45 -2.52 -10.03
N ALA A 42 -0.11 -2.49 -11.32
CA ALA A 42 -1.00 -2.82 -12.41
C ALA A 42 -1.55 -4.26 -12.26
N PHE A 43 -0.67 -5.23 -12.03
CA PHE A 43 -1.07 -6.63 -11.81
C PHE A 43 -1.94 -6.82 -10.58
N ALA A 44 -1.63 -6.16 -9.47
CA ALA A 44 -2.43 -6.27 -8.26
C ALA A 44 -3.85 -5.72 -8.44
N ILE A 45 -4.00 -4.61 -9.18
CA ILE A 45 -5.32 -4.06 -9.53
C ILE A 45 -6.13 -5.10 -10.32
N VAL A 46 -5.50 -5.74 -11.31
CA VAL A 46 -6.20 -6.74 -12.13
C VAL A 46 -6.60 -7.96 -11.29
N ILE A 47 -5.69 -8.52 -10.49
CA ILE A 47 -5.96 -9.73 -9.69
C ILE A 47 -7.10 -9.51 -8.69
N TRP A 48 -7.22 -8.31 -8.12
CA TRP A 48 -8.23 -8.03 -7.11
C TRP A 48 -9.55 -7.48 -7.63
N TYR A 49 -9.52 -6.69 -8.71
CA TYR A 49 -10.70 -5.93 -9.15
C TYR A 49 -11.21 -6.35 -10.53
N ILE A 50 -10.43 -7.12 -11.29
CA ILE A 50 -10.79 -7.56 -12.64
C ILE A 50 -10.63 -9.08 -12.75
N PRO A 51 -11.47 -9.86 -12.06
CA PRO A 51 -11.31 -11.31 -11.93
C PRO A 51 -11.35 -12.05 -13.27
N TRP A 52 -12.08 -11.55 -14.28
CA TRP A 52 -12.11 -12.13 -15.62
C TRP A 52 -10.77 -12.03 -16.37
N MET A 53 -9.97 -11.01 -16.04
CA MET A 53 -8.57 -10.90 -16.49
C MET A 53 -7.59 -11.63 -15.56
N GLY A 54 -8.07 -12.23 -14.46
CA GLY A 54 -7.24 -12.95 -13.51
C GLY A 54 -6.47 -14.09 -14.15
N ARG A 55 -7.08 -14.81 -15.10
CA ARG A 55 -6.41 -15.91 -15.84
C ARG A 55 -5.25 -15.43 -16.74
N PRO A 56 -5.44 -14.52 -17.72
CA PRO A 56 -4.33 -14.03 -18.54
C PRO A 56 -3.26 -13.29 -17.73
N MET A 57 -3.65 -12.51 -16.71
CA MET A 57 -2.68 -11.82 -15.87
C MET A 57 -1.93 -12.74 -14.92
N LEU A 58 -2.54 -13.82 -14.44
CA LEU A 58 -1.82 -14.85 -13.69
C LEU A 58 -0.73 -15.49 -14.56
N TYR A 59 -1.02 -15.78 -15.82
CA TYR A 59 -0.02 -16.29 -16.76
C TYR A 59 1.12 -15.29 -17.01
N ALA A 60 0.78 -14.03 -17.24
CA ALA A 60 1.77 -12.96 -17.42
C ALA A 60 2.62 -12.74 -16.14
N HIS A 61 2.00 -12.78 -14.96
CA HIS A 61 2.73 -12.61 -13.69
C HIS A 61 3.66 -13.80 -13.42
N LEU A 62 3.17 -15.03 -13.63
CA LEU A 62 3.99 -16.24 -13.50
C LEU A 62 5.12 -16.27 -14.53
N SER A 63 4.91 -15.82 -15.76
CA SER A 63 5.99 -15.77 -16.76
C SER A 63 7.10 -14.80 -16.35
N VAL A 64 6.76 -13.65 -15.76
CA VAL A 64 7.73 -12.70 -15.21
C VAL A 64 8.50 -13.32 -14.04
N ILE A 65 7.80 -13.91 -13.06
CA ILE A 65 8.43 -14.58 -11.91
C ILE A 65 9.40 -15.66 -12.38
N TYR A 66 8.95 -16.56 -13.27
CA TYR A 66 9.78 -17.65 -13.75
C TYR A 66 10.94 -17.19 -14.61
N SER A 67 10.78 -16.10 -15.37
CA SER A 67 11.89 -15.51 -16.12
C SER A 67 12.99 -15.03 -15.16
N LEU A 68 12.61 -14.37 -14.05
CA LEU A 68 13.55 -13.94 -13.02
C LEU A 68 14.21 -15.12 -12.30
N MET A 69 13.43 -16.14 -11.91
CA MET A 69 13.95 -17.33 -11.24
C MET A 69 14.92 -18.13 -12.12
N ILE A 70 14.57 -18.33 -13.40
CA ILE A 70 15.43 -19.05 -14.35
C ILE A 70 16.70 -18.25 -14.60
N ALA A 71 16.61 -16.92 -14.77
CA ALA A 71 17.78 -16.06 -14.88
C ALA A 71 18.69 -16.18 -13.65
N ALA A 72 18.11 -16.13 -12.44
CA ALA A 72 18.83 -16.34 -11.19
C ALA A 72 19.57 -17.68 -11.17
N LEU A 73 18.86 -18.75 -11.52
CA LEU A 73 19.40 -20.10 -11.53
C LEU A 73 20.56 -20.22 -12.52
N VAL A 74 20.41 -19.70 -13.74
CA VAL A 74 21.48 -19.70 -14.75
C VAL A 74 22.70 -18.90 -14.26
N CYS A 75 22.49 -17.73 -13.65
CA CYS A 75 23.57 -16.92 -13.08
C CYS A 75 24.26 -17.60 -11.89
N ILE A 76 23.51 -18.33 -11.04
CA ILE A 76 24.09 -19.14 -9.95
C ILE A 76 24.93 -20.27 -10.52
N LEU A 77 24.41 -21.02 -11.49
CA LEU A 77 25.10 -22.15 -12.12
C LEU A 77 26.38 -21.70 -12.84
N LYS A 78 26.42 -20.47 -13.34
CA LYS A 78 27.60 -19.86 -13.97
C LYS A 78 28.52 -19.12 -12.98
N THR A 79 28.18 -19.05 -11.70
CA THR A 79 28.91 -18.26 -10.69
C THR A 79 29.01 -16.75 -11.02
N GLU A 80 28.08 -16.24 -11.83
CA GLU A 80 28.05 -14.85 -12.30
C GLU A 80 27.11 -13.98 -11.44
N LEU A 81 26.23 -14.58 -10.63
CA LEU A 81 25.27 -13.83 -9.81
C LEU A 81 26.01 -12.95 -8.78
N THR A 82 25.74 -11.64 -8.83
CA THR A 82 26.17 -10.73 -7.76
C THR A 82 25.18 -10.80 -6.60
N GLN A 83 25.62 -10.47 -5.38
CA GLN A 83 24.74 -10.45 -4.22
C GLN A 83 23.61 -9.42 -4.36
N ASN A 84 23.85 -8.31 -5.05
CA ASN A 84 22.83 -7.28 -5.33
C ASN A 84 21.76 -7.81 -6.30
N ASP A 85 22.17 -8.50 -7.37
CA ASP A 85 21.24 -9.10 -8.33
C ASP A 85 20.41 -10.21 -7.67
N GLY A 86 21.03 -11.00 -6.79
CA GLY A 86 20.32 -12.01 -6.01
C GLY A 86 19.27 -11.40 -5.06
N ILE A 87 19.60 -10.31 -4.37
CA ILE A 87 18.65 -9.58 -3.51
C ILE A 87 17.53 -8.95 -4.35
N PHE A 88 17.86 -8.40 -5.52
CA PHE A 88 16.87 -7.89 -6.47
C PHE A 88 15.86 -8.98 -6.84
N ILE A 89 16.34 -10.14 -7.29
CA ILE A 89 15.48 -11.26 -7.69
C ILE A 89 14.60 -11.70 -6.53
N LEU A 90 15.16 -11.89 -5.32
CA LEU A 90 14.39 -12.25 -4.14
C LEU A 90 13.22 -11.29 -3.90
N VAL A 91 13.48 -9.98 -3.87
CA VAL A 91 12.40 -9.04 -3.56
C VAL A 91 11.42 -8.86 -4.71
N SER A 92 11.88 -8.87 -5.97
CA SER A 92 11.01 -8.81 -7.14
C SER A 92 10.11 -10.05 -7.24
N VAL A 93 10.64 -11.23 -6.94
CA VAL A 93 9.86 -12.48 -6.88
C VAL A 93 8.91 -12.45 -5.70
N ALA A 94 9.38 -12.13 -4.49
CA ALA A 94 8.58 -11.98 -3.27
C ALA A 94 7.72 -10.70 -3.25
N SER A 95 7.30 -10.23 -4.42
CA SER A 95 6.34 -9.13 -4.55
C SER A 95 5.04 -9.43 -3.79
N PRO A 96 4.29 -8.40 -3.34
CA PRO A 96 2.95 -8.56 -2.80
C PRO A 96 2.01 -9.45 -3.61
N SER A 97 2.03 -9.31 -4.93
CA SER A 97 1.19 -10.10 -5.83
C SER A 97 1.56 -11.57 -5.76
N THR A 98 2.86 -11.88 -5.70
CA THR A 98 3.36 -13.24 -5.54
C THR A 98 3.10 -13.80 -4.14
N LEU A 99 3.32 -13.02 -3.07
CA LEU A 99 3.01 -13.42 -1.69
C LEU A 99 1.51 -13.72 -1.53
N TYR A 100 0.65 -12.87 -2.09
CA TYR A 100 -0.79 -13.09 -2.07
C TYR A 100 -1.18 -14.30 -2.92
N LEU A 101 -0.54 -14.50 -4.07
CA LEU A 101 -0.72 -15.70 -4.89
C LEU A 101 -0.31 -16.97 -4.13
N TRP A 102 0.84 -16.97 -3.46
CA TRP A 102 1.28 -18.09 -2.61
C TRP A 102 0.30 -18.35 -1.48
N TYR A 103 -0.15 -17.30 -0.78
CA TYR A 103 -1.18 -17.41 0.27
C TYR A 103 -2.47 -18.05 -0.27
N LEU A 104 -3.00 -17.54 -1.39
CA LEU A 104 -4.19 -18.11 -2.03
C LEU A 104 -3.94 -19.54 -2.51
N THR A 105 -2.75 -19.84 -3.02
CA THR A 105 -2.37 -21.18 -3.48
C THR A 105 -2.36 -22.17 -2.32
N VAL A 106 -1.69 -21.82 -1.22
CA VAL A 106 -1.62 -22.63 0.01
C VAL A 106 -3.03 -22.87 0.57
N ILE A 107 -3.84 -21.82 0.74
CA ILE A 107 -5.22 -21.99 1.21
C ILE A 107 -6.05 -22.83 0.24
N SER A 108 -5.81 -22.71 -1.07
CA SER A 108 -6.55 -23.46 -2.08
C SER A 108 -6.34 -24.96 -2.03
N CYS A 109 -5.29 -25.44 -1.34
CA CYS A 109 -5.10 -26.86 -1.03
C CYS A 109 -6.25 -27.41 -0.18
N TRP A 110 -6.81 -26.61 0.74
CA TRP A 110 -7.95 -26.99 1.58
C TRP A 110 -9.29 -26.46 1.06
N ASN A 111 -9.29 -25.25 0.48
CA ASN A 111 -10.48 -24.64 -0.10
C ASN A 111 -10.25 -24.25 -1.57
N PRO A 112 -10.50 -25.16 -2.53
CA PRO A 112 -10.20 -24.95 -3.94
C PRO A 112 -10.81 -23.70 -4.57
N GLU A 113 -11.93 -23.21 -4.03
CA GLU A 113 -12.65 -22.03 -4.52
C GLU A 113 -11.84 -20.75 -4.39
N ARG A 114 -10.89 -20.70 -3.43
CA ARG A 114 -10.06 -19.52 -3.16
C ARG A 114 -8.97 -19.26 -4.21
N PHE A 115 -8.71 -20.20 -5.12
CA PHE A 115 -7.71 -19.98 -6.17
C PHE A 115 -8.19 -18.95 -7.21
N PRO A 116 -7.34 -18.00 -7.67
CA PRO A 116 -7.75 -16.84 -8.47
C PRO A 116 -7.97 -17.17 -9.98
N ILE A 117 -8.68 -18.27 -10.25
CA ILE A 117 -9.16 -18.65 -11.59
C ILE A 117 -10.59 -19.12 -11.46
N GLU A 118 -11.48 -18.61 -12.31
CA GLU A 118 -12.86 -19.07 -12.42
C GLU A 118 -12.95 -20.29 -13.34
N LYS A 119 -13.48 -21.39 -12.79
CA LYS A 119 -13.82 -22.64 -13.49
C LYS A 119 -15.01 -23.27 -12.80
N GLU A 120 -15.91 -23.88 -13.59
CA GLU A 120 -17.10 -24.59 -13.08
C GLU A 120 -16.74 -25.63 -12.01
N ASN A 121 -15.61 -26.34 -12.18
CA ASN A 121 -15.14 -27.30 -11.19
C ASN A 121 -13.63 -27.18 -10.94
N LYS A 122 -13.24 -26.32 -9.99
CA LYS A 122 -11.83 -26.11 -9.61
C LYS A 122 -11.15 -27.35 -9.02
N ARG A 123 -11.91 -28.31 -8.47
CA ARG A 123 -11.34 -29.56 -7.90
C ARG A 123 -10.85 -30.53 -8.97
N LYS A 124 -11.52 -30.58 -10.12
CA LYS A 124 -11.20 -31.51 -11.22
C LYS A 124 -10.36 -30.89 -12.34
N SER A 125 -10.17 -29.57 -12.31
CA SER A 125 -9.44 -28.87 -13.38
C SER A 125 -7.93 -29.13 -13.33
N ILE A 126 -7.41 -29.80 -14.36
CA ILE A 126 -5.97 -30.06 -14.52
C ILE A 126 -5.19 -28.74 -14.58
N GLU A 127 -5.71 -27.74 -15.27
CA GLU A 127 -5.11 -26.40 -15.37
C GLU A 127 -4.89 -25.77 -13.99
N VAL A 128 -5.90 -25.83 -13.11
CA VAL A 128 -5.80 -25.29 -11.75
C VAL A 128 -4.74 -26.05 -10.95
N HIS A 129 -4.65 -27.37 -11.10
CA HIS A 129 -3.62 -28.17 -10.42
C HIS A 129 -2.21 -27.86 -10.92
N ILE A 130 -2.02 -27.70 -12.23
CA ILE A 130 -0.73 -27.28 -12.82
C ILE A 130 -0.33 -25.90 -12.29
N LEU A 131 -1.26 -24.94 -12.28
CA LEU A 131 -0.96 -23.58 -11.82
C LEU A 131 -0.68 -23.51 -10.32
N ARG A 132 -1.36 -24.33 -9.51
CA ARG A 132 -1.01 -24.49 -8.09
C ARG A 132 0.38 -25.06 -7.92
N PHE A 133 0.70 -26.12 -8.66
CA PHE A 133 2.01 -26.74 -8.60
C PHE A 133 3.11 -25.75 -8.98
N VAL A 134 2.93 -25.02 -10.08
CA VAL A 134 3.85 -23.97 -10.55
C VAL A 134 3.98 -22.86 -9.49
N SER A 135 2.88 -22.37 -8.91
CA SER A 135 2.94 -21.39 -7.82
C SER A 135 3.65 -21.91 -6.56
N LEU A 136 3.45 -23.17 -6.19
CA LEU A 136 4.18 -23.80 -5.06
C LEU A 136 5.65 -24.04 -5.37
N ALA A 137 5.98 -24.40 -6.61
CA ALA A 137 7.35 -24.57 -7.06
C ALA A 137 8.11 -23.23 -7.04
N SER A 138 7.43 -22.13 -7.40
CA SER A 138 8.02 -20.79 -7.29
C SER A 138 8.25 -20.40 -5.82
N LEU A 139 7.33 -20.71 -4.90
CA LEU A 139 7.54 -20.55 -3.46
C LEU A 139 8.73 -21.36 -2.94
N ALA A 140 8.85 -22.62 -3.35
CA ALA A 140 9.94 -23.49 -2.94
C ALA A 140 11.29 -23.01 -3.48
N PHE A 141 11.33 -22.55 -4.74
CA PHE A 141 12.51 -21.95 -5.34
C PHE A 141 12.94 -20.69 -4.59
N GLU A 142 12.00 -19.82 -4.23
CA GLU A 142 12.29 -18.61 -3.46
C GLU A 142 12.92 -18.95 -2.10
N ILE A 143 12.34 -19.89 -1.36
CA ILE A 143 12.91 -20.35 -0.08
C ILE A 143 14.32 -20.91 -0.29
N ALA A 144 14.55 -21.68 -1.35
CA ALA A 144 15.88 -22.20 -1.68
C ALA A 144 16.86 -21.06 -2.02
N LEU A 145 16.43 -20.05 -2.78
CA LEU A 145 17.23 -18.88 -3.13
C LEU A 145 17.60 -18.08 -1.86
N VAL A 146 16.65 -17.87 -0.93
CA VAL A 146 16.93 -17.26 0.38
C VAL A 146 18.00 -18.07 1.12
N CYS A 147 17.83 -19.38 1.21
CA CYS A 147 18.82 -20.25 1.87
C CYS A 147 20.20 -20.16 1.21
N VAL A 148 20.29 -20.21 -0.12
CA VAL A 148 21.56 -20.11 -0.87
C VAL A 148 22.23 -18.74 -0.68
N MET A 149 21.42 -17.68 -0.63
CA MET A 149 21.89 -16.30 -0.47
C MET A 149 22.43 -16.01 0.92
N TYR A 150 21.85 -16.62 1.97
CA TYR A 150 22.12 -16.25 3.36
C TYR A 150 22.80 -17.35 4.19
N VAL A 151 22.76 -18.61 3.77
CA VAL A 151 23.50 -19.69 4.41
C VAL A 151 24.85 -19.80 3.72
N PRO A 152 25.97 -19.49 4.42
CA PRO A 152 27.29 -19.61 3.82
C PRO A 152 27.54 -21.06 3.42
N SER A 153 27.77 -21.28 2.13
CA SER A 153 28.07 -22.59 1.54
C SER A 153 29.35 -22.48 0.74
N GLU A 154 30.24 -23.46 0.88
CA GLU A 154 31.46 -23.55 0.07
C GLU A 154 31.16 -24.01 -1.37
N ALA A 155 29.97 -24.57 -1.62
CA ALA A 155 29.59 -25.12 -2.91
C ALA A 155 29.12 -24.06 -3.93
N ILE A 156 28.73 -22.87 -3.47
CA ILE A 156 28.21 -21.80 -4.32
C ILE A 156 29.03 -20.54 -4.07
N SER A 157 29.68 -20.02 -5.11
CA SER A 157 30.45 -18.79 -5.05
C SER A 157 29.74 -17.69 -5.85
N PHE A 158 29.57 -16.53 -5.21
CA PHE A 158 29.11 -15.31 -5.89
C PHE A 158 30.27 -14.68 -6.65
N SER A 159 29.99 -13.96 -7.73
CA SER A 159 31.00 -13.38 -8.63
C SER A 159 31.95 -12.38 -7.94
N GLN A 160 31.64 -11.94 -6.71
CA GLN A 160 32.45 -11.02 -5.90
C GLN A 160 32.52 -11.42 -4.41
N PRO A 161 33.20 -12.52 -4.05
CA PRO A 161 33.23 -13.01 -2.67
C PRO A 161 33.93 -12.03 -1.71
N ALA A 162 34.86 -11.24 -2.25
CA ALA A 162 35.53 -10.13 -1.60
C ALA A 162 34.53 -9.04 -1.18
N CYS A 163 33.74 -8.50 -2.11
CA CYS A 163 32.73 -7.48 -1.80
C CYS A 163 31.62 -8.04 -0.88
N SER A 164 31.25 -9.32 -1.01
CA SER A 164 30.25 -9.97 -0.16
C SER A 164 30.59 -9.97 1.33
N LYS A 165 31.87 -10.15 1.71
CA LYS A 165 32.28 -10.23 3.12
C LYS A 165 32.18 -8.90 3.89
N GLY A 166 32.27 -7.77 3.19
CA GLY A 166 32.14 -6.42 3.78
C GLY A 166 30.80 -5.76 3.45
N PHE A 167 30.45 -5.72 2.16
CA PHE A 167 29.21 -5.12 1.66
C PHE A 167 27.99 -6.00 1.92
N GLY A 168 28.12 -7.33 1.90
CA GLY A 168 27.02 -8.27 2.16
C GLY A 168 26.59 -8.33 3.63
N MET A 169 27.51 -8.14 4.58
CA MET A 169 27.20 -7.99 6.01
C MET A 169 26.58 -6.60 6.32
N ASP A 170 27.06 -5.54 5.67
CA ASP A 170 26.41 -4.22 5.73
C ASP A 170 25.04 -4.24 5.02
N MET A 171 24.86 -5.04 3.95
CA MET A 171 23.57 -5.27 3.31
C MET A 171 22.64 -6.18 4.13
N TRP A 172 23.16 -7.08 4.96
CA TRP A 172 22.37 -7.79 5.96
C TRP A 172 21.78 -6.80 6.98
N PHE A 173 22.57 -5.81 7.41
CA PHE A 173 22.06 -4.63 8.11
C PHE A 173 21.20 -3.72 7.22
N ASN A 174 21.25 -3.82 5.90
CA ASN A 174 20.25 -3.20 5.06
C ASN A 174 18.98 -4.04 4.96
N ILE A 175 18.92 -5.37 5.15
CA ILE A 175 17.65 -6.12 5.28
C ILE A 175 16.83 -5.66 6.51
N VAL A 176 17.52 -5.02 7.46
CA VAL A 176 16.97 -4.12 8.49
C VAL A 176 16.32 -2.85 7.84
N TRP A 177 16.12 -2.77 6.53
CA TRP A 177 15.27 -1.81 5.81
C TRP A 177 13.80 -2.07 6.11
N MET A 178 13.46 -3.31 6.47
CA MET A 178 12.19 -3.60 7.11
C MET A 178 12.13 -3.05 8.53
N LEU A 179 13.24 -2.64 9.17
CA LEU A 179 13.23 -2.20 10.57
C LEU A 179 12.47 -0.88 10.76
N PRO A 180 12.63 0.19 9.97
CA PRO A 180 11.74 1.34 10.09
C PRO A 180 10.26 0.95 9.98
N PHE A 181 9.91 0.13 8.99
CA PHE A 181 8.54 -0.37 8.82
C PHE A 181 8.08 -1.29 9.95
N ALA A 182 8.95 -2.16 10.46
CA ALA A 182 8.69 -3.11 11.52
C ALA A 182 8.61 -2.41 12.88
N LEU A 183 9.47 -1.42 13.14
CA LEU A 183 9.40 -0.52 14.29
C LEU A 183 8.12 0.28 14.24
N GLN A 184 7.74 0.84 13.09
CA GLN A 184 6.45 1.51 12.91
C GLN A 184 5.29 0.56 13.19
N THR A 185 5.28 -0.63 12.59
CA THR A 185 4.22 -1.63 12.76
C THR A 185 4.14 -2.12 14.21
N THR A 186 5.28 -2.34 14.86
CA THR A 186 5.37 -2.75 16.26
C THR A 186 4.90 -1.63 17.18
N ALA A 187 5.36 -0.39 16.97
CA ALA A 187 4.91 0.78 17.73
C ALA A 187 3.40 1.00 17.57
N THR A 188 2.89 0.90 16.34
CA THR A 188 1.46 0.90 16.03
C THR A 188 0.70 -0.16 16.83
N ALA A 189 1.18 -1.41 16.82
CA ALA A 189 0.54 -2.48 17.57
C ALA A 189 0.54 -2.19 19.06
N ILE A 190 1.66 -1.71 19.62
CA ILE A 190 1.78 -1.31 21.02
C ILE A 190 0.76 -0.20 21.33
N ILE A 191 0.70 0.86 20.54
CA ILE A 191 -0.25 1.97 20.74
C ILE A 191 -1.69 1.47 20.70
N PHE A 192 -2.03 0.59 19.75
CA PHE A 192 -3.36 -0.02 19.66
C PHE A 192 -3.70 -0.83 20.91
N PHE A 193 -2.80 -1.71 21.37
CA PHE A 193 -3.02 -2.52 22.57
C PHE A 193 -3.07 -1.68 23.85
N VAL A 194 -2.28 -0.61 23.95
CA VAL A 194 -2.35 0.35 25.06
C VAL A 194 -3.70 1.05 25.06
N ALA A 195 -4.15 1.57 23.92
CA ALA A 195 -5.47 2.21 23.80
C ALA A 195 -6.60 1.24 24.14
N MET A 196 -6.53 0.00 23.64
CA MET A 196 -7.49 -1.05 23.96
C MET A 196 -7.51 -1.37 25.46
N CYS A 197 -6.34 -1.51 26.08
CA CYS A 197 -6.20 -1.78 27.52
C CYS A 197 -6.76 -0.62 28.36
N LEU A 198 -6.44 0.63 28.02
CA LEU A 198 -6.94 1.81 28.71
C LEU A 198 -8.47 1.91 28.61
N CYS A 199 -9.04 1.70 27.41
CA CYS A 199 -10.48 1.63 27.22
C CYS A 199 -11.11 0.48 28.01
N TRP A 200 -10.51 -0.71 27.98
CA TRP A 200 -10.99 -1.86 28.73
C TRP A 200 -11.00 -1.60 30.24
N LEU A 201 -9.90 -1.10 30.80
CA LEU A 201 -9.79 -0.71 32.21
C LEU A 201 -10.86 0.32 32.60
N TRP A 202 -11.13 1.30 31.72
CA TRP A 202 -12.22 2.26 31.93
C TRP A 202 -13.59 1.57 32.01
N THR A 203 -13.87 0.64 31.09
CA THR A 203 -15.15 -0.09 31.07
C THR A 203 -15.35 -1.07 32.25
N LEU A 204 -14.28 -1.44 32.95
CA LEU A 204 -14.34 -2.30 34.14
C LEU A 204 -14.76 -1.56 35.41
N ARG A 205 -14.82 -0.22 35.38
CA ARG A 205 -15.25 0.57 36.54
C ARG A 205 -16.68 0.19 36.94
N ARG A 206 -16.92 0.03 38.25
CA ARG A 206 -18.24 -0.37 38.80
C ARG A 206 -19.41 0.54 38.42
N GLY A 207 -19.13 1.82 38.13
CA GLY A 207 -20.13 2.79 37.69
C GLY A 207 -20.15 3.01 36.17
N TYR A 208 -19.55 2.12 35.38
CA TYR A 208 -19.57 2.23 33.93
C TYR A 208 -20.92 1.78 33.37
N GLU A 209 -21.62 2.70 32.73
CA GLU A 209 -22.84 2.44 31.99
C GLU A 209 -22.51 2.14 30.52
N VAL A 210 -23.16 1.14 29.93
CA VAL A 210 -22.97 0.82 28.52
C VAL A 210 -23.78 1.84 27.70
N PRO A 211 -23.17 2.52 26.71
CA PRO A 211 -23.91 3.45 25.86
C PRO A 211 -25.01 2.72 25.09
N ASP A 212 -26.15 3.40 24.93
CA ASP A 212 -27.24 2.92 24.09
C ASP A 212 -26.74 2.64 22.67
N SER A 213 -27.37 1.68 21.99
CA SER A 213 -27.03 1.31 20.62
C SER A 213 -27.29 2.48 19.68
N SER A 214 -26.25 3.27 19.43
CA SER A 214 -26.31 4.41 18.54
C SER A 214 -26.63 3.97 17.10
N LYS A 215 -27.25 4.85 16.30
CA LYS A 215 -27.41 4.66 14.85
C LYS A 215 -26.08 4.35 14.13
N LEU A 216 -24.97 4.83 14.71
CA LEU A 216 -23.61 4.56 14.24
C LEU A 216 -23.21 3.09 14.31
N THR A 217 -23.81 2.32 15.20
CA THR A 217 -23.54 0.88 15.40
C THR A 217 -24.60 -0.03 14.79
N GLN A 218 -25.71 0.50 14.29
CA GLN A 218 -26.73 -0.35 13.68
C GLN A 218 -26.30 -0.78 12.26
N PRO A 219 -26.39 -2.07 11.90
CA PRO A 219 -26.16 -2.51 10.52
C PRO A 219 -27.17 -1.85 9.57
N ASP A 220 -26.81 -1.66 8.30
CA ASP A 220 -27.79 -1.22 7.29
C ASP A 220 -28.87 -2.31 7.10
N GLU A 221 -30.10 -1.95 6.74
CA GLU A 221 -31.25 -2.88 6.56
C GLU A 221 -30.93 -4.04 5.59
N MET A 222 -29.97 -3.88 4.68
CA MET A 222 -29.51 -4.96 3.79
C MET A 222 -28.65 -6.02 4.49
N ASP A 223 -27.93 -5.67 5.56
CA ASP A 223 -27.06 -6.58 6.32
C ASP A 223 -27.83 -7.38 7.39
N GLU A 224 -29.06 -6.98 7.73
CA GLU A 224 -29.94 -7.76 8.62
C GLU A 224 -30.21 -9.17 8.09
N LYS A 225 -30.05 -9.41 6.78
CA LYS A 225 -30.26 -10.72 6.16
C LYS A 225 -29.12 -11.71 6.38
N ILE A 226 -27.97 -11.27 6.91
CA ILE A 226 -26.83 -12.14 7.22
C ILE A 226 -26.75 -12.30 8.73
N TYR A 227 -27.24 -13.45 9.23
CA TYR A 227 -27.22 -13.83 10.66
C TYR A 227 -25.81 -13.69 11.26
N THR A 228 -25.53 -12.55 11.88
CA THR A 228 -24.32 -12.34 12.68
C THR A 228 -24.70 -11.73 14.01
N ARG A 229 -24.07 -12.23 15.07
CA ARG A 229 -24.40 -11.92 16.48
C ARG A 229 -23.94 -10.53 16.93
N THR A 230 -23.27 -9.78 16.06
CA THR A 230 -22.58 -8.52 16.37
C THR A 230 -22.99 -7.43 15.39
N PRO A 231 -23.30 -6.20 15.86
CA PRO A 231 -23.45 -5.05 14.98
C PRO A 231 -22.13 -4.78 14.23
N ARG A 232 -22.08 -5.05 12.92
CA ARG A 232 -20.89 -4.90 12.10
C ARG A 232 -20.97 -3.62 11.29
N VAL A 233 -20.47 -2.52 11.82
CA VAL A 233 -20.28 -1.30 11.03
C VAL A 233 -18.83 -1.25 10.60
N ASP A 234 -18.60 -1.36 9.29
CA ASP A 234 -17.26 -1.29 8.71
C ASP A 234 -16.62 0.09 8.92
N LEU A 235 -15.29 0.14 8.85
CA LEU A 235 -14.50 1.33 9.11
C LEU A 235 -14.94 2.55 8.25
N VAL A 236 -15.25 2.31 6.97
CA VAL A 236 -15.62 3.37 6.02
C VAL A 236 -17.00 3.90 6.37
N THR A 237 -17.98 3.01 6.53
CA THR A 237 -19.35 3.39 6.92
C THR A 237 -19.38 4.09 8.26
N TRP A 238 -18.59 3.64 9.24
CA TRP A 238 -18.45 4.32 10.52
C TRP A 238 -17.92 5.76 10.35
N THR A 239 -16.88 5.93 9.54
CA THR A 239 -16.27 7.25 9.28
C THR A 239 -17.26 8.18 8.57
N GLU A 240 -17.99 7.69 7.57
CA GLU A 240 -19.02 8.46 6.88
C GLU A 240 -20.13 8.89 7.86
N ARG A 241 -20.64 7.96 8.66
CA ARG A 241 -21.72 8.24 9.61
C ARG A 241 -21.29 9.22 10.70
N ILE A 242 -20.07 9.13 11.24
CA ILE A 242 -19.64 10.02 12.32
C ILE A 242 -19.43 11.45 11.82
N LEU A 243 -18.89 11.60 10.61
CA LEU A 243 -18.72 12.89 9.94
C LEU A 243 -20.07 13.55 9.63
N MET A 244 -21.03 12.78 9.11
CA MET A 244 -22.36 13.26 8.76
C MET A 244 -23.22 13.58 9.98
N ASP A 245 -23.05 12.86 11.09
CA ASP A 245 -23.77 13.09 12.35
C ASP A 245 -23.22 14.30 13.12
N ALA A 246 -21.89 14.45 13.17
CA ALA A 246 -21.27 15.58 13.86
C ALA A 246 -21.50 16.93 13.16
N TYR A 247 -21.52 16.92 11.81
CA TYR A 247 -21.62 18.11 10.96
C TYR A 247 -22.66 17.97 9.83
N PRO A 248 -23.96 17.86 10.15
CA PRO A 248 -25.01 17.53 9.18
C PRO A 248 -25.22 18.57 8.07
N ASP A 249 -24.86 19.83 8.31
CA ASP A 249 -25.03 20.92 7.34
C ASP A 249 -23.79 21.16 6.47
N PHE A 250 -22.60 20.85 7.00
CA PHE A 250 -21.33 21.04 6.30
C PHE A 250 -20.96 19.81 5.46
N MET A 251 -21.15 18.62 6.05
CA MET A 251 -20.75 17.36 5.46
C MET A 251 -21.75 16.88 4.40
N SER A 252 -21.23 16.40 3.28
CA SER A 252 -22.02 15.69 2.26
C SER A 252 -21.42 14.31 2.01
N PRO A 253 -22.20 13.35 1.48
CA PRO A 253 -21.66 12.04 1.09
C PRO A 253 -20.37 12.12 0.28
N ALA A 254 -20.33 13.01 -0.73
CA ALA A 254 -19.11 13.20 -1.52
C ALA A 254 -17.90 13.69 -0.70
N LEU A 255 -18.10 14.63 0.24
CA LEU A 255 -17.01 15.13 1.08
C LEU A 255 -16.55 14.07 2.09
N ALA A 256 -17.48 13.33 2.68
CA ALA A 256 -17.17 12.23 3.60
C ALA A 256 -16.34 11.15 2.88
N THR A 257 -16.75 10.74 1.69
CA THR A 257 -15.98 9.79 0.86
C THR A 257 -14.61 10.36 0.48
N SER A 258 -14.50 11.64 0.13
CA SER A 258 -13.20 12.28 -0.14
C SER A 258 -12.27 12.25 1.07
N ILE A 259 -12.77 12.55 2.27
CA ILE A 259 -12.01 12.45 3.53
C ILE A 259 -11.54 11.01 3.75
N VAL A 260 -12.44 10.03 3.58
CA VAL A 260 -12.10 8.61 3.70
C VAL A 260 -11.04 8.21 2.68
N THR A 261 -11.14 8.66 1.43
CA THR A 261 -10.13 8.40 0.39
C THR A 261 -8.77 8.97 0.79
N VAL A 262 -8.70 10.19 1.32
CA VAL A 262 -7.45 10.78 1.83
C VAL A 262 -6.86 9.96 2.98
N LEU A 263 -7.68 9.48 3.91
CA LEU A 263 -7.22 8.62 5.02
C LEU A 263 -6.76 7.23 4.57
N GLN A 264 -7.30 6.71 3.46
CA GLN A 264 -6.88 5.42 2.89
C GLN A 264 -5.56 5.50 2.12
N LEU A 265 -5.15 6.70 1.69
CA LEU A 265 -3.89 6.91 0.97
C LEU A 265 -2.71 6.89 1.94
N LEU A 266 -2.32 5.70 2.39
CA LEU A 266 -1.15 5.50 3.27
C LEU A 266 0.19 5.63 2.56
N VAL A 267 0.15 5.48 1.24
CA VAL A 267 1.33 5.32 0.43
C VAL A 267 1.11 6.09 -0.86
N ILE A 268 1.59 7.34 -0.88
CA ILE A 268 1.80 8.07 -2.13
C ILE A 268 3.31 8.30 -2.24
N PRO A 269 3.92 7.96 -3.39
CA PRO A 269 5.28 8.40 -3.71
C PRO A 269 5.49 9.88 -3.39
N SER A 270 6.28 10.17 -2.37
CA SER A 270 6.84 11.49 -2.16
C SER A 270 7.91 11.69 -3.24
N LEU A 271 7.47 12.07 -4.45
CA LEU A 271 8.41 12.52 -5.49
C LEU A 271 9.12 13.78 -4.98
N ILE A 272 10.35 14.04 -5.44
CA ILE A 272 11.11 15.28 -5.12
C ILE A 272 10.51 16.50 -5.86
N LEU A 273 9.19 16.62 -5.86
CA LEU A 273 8.46 17.79 -6.29
C LEU A 273 7.89 18.39 -5.03
N TYR A 274 8.24 19.65 -4.75
CA TYR A 274 7.68 20.41 -3.66
C TYR A 274 6.69 21.43 -4.23
N PRO A 275 5.43 21.46 -3.76
CA PRO A 275 4.83 20.59 -2.73
C PRO A 275 4.69 19.12 -3.16
N THR A 276 4.71 18.21 -2.18
CA THR A 276 4.65 16.76 -2.44
C THR A 276 3.37 16.39 -3.20
N PRO A 277 3.44 15.43 -4.15
CA PRO A 277 2.25 14.99 -4.89
C PRO A 277 1.12 14.49 -3.99
N GLU A 278 1.46 13.93 -2.83
CA GLU A 278 0.50 13.53 -1.79
C GLU A 278 -0.34 14.72 -1.28
N ASN A 279 0.33 15.83 -0.95
CA ASN A 279 -0.34 17.04 -0.45
C ASN A 279 -1.20 17.69 -1.54
N ILE A 280 -0.70 17.74 -2.79
CA ILE A 280 -1.46 18.25 -3.93
C ILE A 280 -2.67 17.36 -4.21
N GLY A 281 -2.46 16.04 -4.29
CA GLY A 281 -3.50 15.06 -4.58
C GLY A 281 -4.59 15.03 -3.50
N GLY A 282 -4.19 15.02 -2.22
CA GLY A 282 -5.11 15.08 -1.09
C GLY A 282 -5.94 16.37 -1.10
N TRP A 283 -5.30 17.52 -1.37
CA TRP A 283 -6.01 18.80 -1.51
C TRP A 283 -7.03 18.78 -2.67
N LEU A 284 -6.66 18.25 -3.84
CA LEU A 284 -7.56 18.13 -4.99
C LEU A 284 -8.75 17.21 -4.70
N ILE A 285 -8.53 16.08 -4.02
CA ILE A 285 -9.60 15.14 -3.62
C ILE A 285 -10.59 15.81 -2.65
N LEU A 286 -10.09 16.59 -1.69
CA LEU A 286 -10.92 17.34 -0.74
C LEU A 286 -11.68 18.47 -1.44
N ALA A 287 -11.04 19.19 -2.36
CA ALA A 287 -11.68 20.24 -3.16
C ALA A 287 -12.84 19.67 -3.98
N PHE A 288 -12.63 18.51 -4.62
CA PHE A 288 -13.68 17.80 -5.32
C PHE A 288 -14.85 17.44 -4.39
N GLY A 289 -14.58 16.87 -3.22
CA GLY A 289 -15.60 16.52 -2.23
C GLY A 289 -16.42 17.73 -1.76
N CYS A 290 -15.76 18.88 -1.57
CA CYS A 290 -16.41 20.12 -1.15
C CYS A 290 -17.40 20.68 -2.19
N PHE A 291 -17.19 20.45 -3.48
CA PHE A 291 -17.99 21.12 -4.52
C PHE A 291 -18.80 20.16 -5.40
N ARG A 292 -18.62 18.84 -5.27
CA ARG A 292 -19.38 17.86 -6.05
C ARG A 292 -20.89 17.90 -5.77
N GLU A 293 -21.27 18.08 -4.51
CA GLU A 293 -22.67 18.04 -4.08
C GLU A 293 -23.14 19.39 -3.53
N ARG A 294 -24.38 19.75 -3.90
CA ARG A 294 -25.03 20.96 -3.40
C ARG A 294 -25.36 20.82 -1.90
N PRO A 295 -25.38 21.93 -1.15
CA PRO A 295 -25.84 21.93 0.24
C PRO A 295 -27.24 21.32 0.39
N ARG A 296 -27.52 20.71 1.54
CA ARG A 296 -28.81 20.09 1.82
C ARG A 296 -29.94 21.12 1.73
N PRO A 297 -31.13 20.73 1.20
CA PRO A 297 -32.27 21.63 1.14
C PRO A 297 -32.64 22.10 2.57
N GLY A 298 -32.85 23.41 2.73
CA GLY A 298 -33.13 24.04 4.04
C GLY A 298 -31.91 24.67 4.73
N THR A 299 -30.70 24.41 4.24
CA THR A 299 -29.47 25.06 4.76
C THR A 299 -29.13 26.33 3.97
N SER A 300 -28.46 27.29 4.61
CA SER A 300 -27.99 28.50 3.92
C SER A 300 -26.82 28.16 3.00
N THR A 301 -27.08 28.13 1.69
CA THR A 301 -26.09 27.84 0.64
C THR A 301 -24.80 28.66 0.79
N TRP A 302 -24.93 29.96 1.08
CA TRP A 302 -23.79 30.86 1.26
C TRP A 302 -22.92 30.47 2.47
N LYS A 303 -23.54 30.15 3.61
CA LYS A 303 -22.81 29.74 4.82
C LYS A 303 -22.04 28.44 4.58
N VAL A 304 -22.67 27.45 3.96
CA VAL A 304 -22.05 26.15 3.69
C VAL A 304 -20.87 26.29 2.74
N TYR A 305 -21.03 26.99 1.61
CA TYR A 305 -19.92 27.20 0.69
C TYR A 305 -18.80 28.05 1.30
N SER A 306 -19.12 29.06 2.11
CA SER A 306 -18.12 29.85 2.83
C SER A 306 -17.27 28.97 3.76
N LEU A 307 -17.91 28.09 4.54
CA LEU A 307 -17.21 27.14 5.41
C LEU A 307 -16.33 26.17 4.62
N ARG A 308 -16.81 25.66 3.49
CA ARG A 308 -16.03 24.76 2.61
C ARG A 308 -14.84 25.47 1.99
N ILE A 309 -14.98 26.72 1.58
CA ILE A 309 -13.86 27.55 1.08
C ILE A 309 -12.83 27.77 2.19
N VAL A 310 -13.26 28.14 3.39
CA VAL A 310 -12.36 28.34 4.54
C VAL A 310 -11.61 27.04 4.86
N PHE A 311 -12.31 25.90 4.89
CA PHE A 311 -11.68 24.59 5.07
C PHE A 311 -10.58 24.33 4.03
N LEU A 312 -10.87 24.56 2.73
CA LEU A 312 -9.89 24.36 1.66
C LEU A 312 -8.72 25.35 1.72
N LEU A 313 -8.95 26.58 2.18
CA LEU A 313 -7.89 27.56 2.42
C LEU A 313 -6.97 27.10 3.56
N CYS A 314 -7.52 26.58 4.66
CA CYS A 314 -6.72 25.99 5.74
C CYS A 314 -5.85 24.84 5.22
N MET A 315 -6.42 23.94 4.41
CA MET A 315 -5.66 22.85 3.81
C MET A 315 -4.61 23.37 2.82
N ALA A 316 -4.90 24.41 2.03
CA ALA A 316 -3.93 25.04 1.14
C ALA A 316 -2.75 25.65 1.91
N VAL A 317 -2.99 26.23 3.10
CA VAL A 317 -1.91 26.72 3.97
C VAL A 317 -0.98 25.58 4.38
N VAL A 318 -1.49 24.38 4.67
CA VAL A 318 -0.66 23.20 4.96
C VAL A 318 0.21 22.84 3.74
N VAL A 319 -0.37 22.82 2.53
CA VAL A 319 0.38 22.57 1.28
C VAL A 319 1.49 23.60 1.08
N VAL A 320 1.15 24.89 1.20
CA VAL A 320 2.11 26.00 1.02
C VAL A 320 3.20 25.98 2.09
N ALA A 321 2.84 25.75 3.36
CA ALA A 321 3.81 25.62 4.44
C ALA A 321 4.76 24.45 4.17
N SER A 322 4.25 23.30 3.75
CA SER A 322 5.07 22.13 3.39
C SER A 322 6.04 22.40 2.25
N ALA A 323 5.71 23.32 1.32
CA ALA A 323 6.60 23.72 0.24
C ALA A 323 7.64 24.76 0.68
N ILE A 324 7.25 25.75 1.49
CA ILE A 324 8.10 26.87 1.91
C ILE A 324 9.15 26.41 2.94
N PHE A 325 8.75 25.59 3.90
CA PHE A 325 9.62 25.19 5.02
C PHE A 325 10.44 23.93 4.73
N THR A 326 10.74 23.63 3.47
CA THR A 326 11.67 22.54 3.13
C THR A 326 13.06 22.86 3.72
N PRO A 327 13.63 22.04 4.64
CA PRO A 327 13.38 20.60 4.88
C PRO A 327 12.73 20.23 6.23
N LEU A 328 11.99 21.10 6.91
CA LEU A 328 11.29 20.72 8.14
C LEU A 328 10.14 19.74 7.86
N PRO A 329 10.05 18.61 8.59
CA PRO A 329 8.90 17.73 8.55
C PRO A 329 7.68 18.45 9.14
N LEU A 330 6.83 18.99 8.25
CA LEU A 330 5.53 19.54 8.61
C LEU A 330 4.43 18.49 8.43
N PRO A 331 3.32 18.57 9.19
CA PRO A 331 2.18 17.67 9.04
C PRO A 331 1.66 17.65 7.59
N SER A 332 1.38 16.45 7.07
CA SER A 332 0.83 16.28 5.73
C SER A 332 -0.69 16.54 5.69
N ILE A 333 -1.26 16.57 4.47
CA ILE A 333 -2.71 16.65 4.30
C ILE A 333 -3.45 15.48 4.96
N PRO A 334 -2.97 14.21 4.87
CA PRO A 334 -3.50 13.11 5.67
C PRO A 334 -3.43 13.35 7.18
N ASP A 335 -2.34 13.89 7.72
CA ASP A 335 -2.23 14.20 9.15
C ASP A 335 -3.27 15.24 9.59
N ALA A 336 -3.44 16.31 8.80
CA ALA A 336 -4.45 17.33 9.05
C ALA A 336 -5.88 16.76 8.96
N THR A 337 -6.10 15.82 8.03
CA THR A 337 -7.39 15.13 7.86
C THR A 337 -7.69 14.20 9.03
N LEU A 338 -6.69 13.46 9.53
CA LEU A 338 -6.81 12.64 10.72
C LEU A 338 -7.08 13.49 11.96
N PHE A 339 -6.39 14.62 12.11
CA PHE A 339 -6.63 15.56 13.19
C PHE A 339 -8.06 16.12 13.16
N PHE A 340 -8.56 16.45 11.97
CA PHE A 340 -9.96 16.85 11.79
C PHE A 340 -10.93 15.72 12.20
N LEU A 341 -10.66 14.47 11.79
CA LEU A 341 -11.47 13.32 12.21
C LEU A 341 -11.42 13.10 13.73
N ALA A 342 -10.26 13.24 14.36
CA ALA A 342 -10.09 13.11 15.80
C ALA A 342 -10.90 14.17 16.56
N CYS A 343 -10.81 15.45 16.13
CA CYS A 343 -11.64 16.53 16.67
C CYS A 343 -13.13 16.24 16.49
N THR A 344 -13.51 15.66 15.35
CA THR A 344 -14.90 15.24 15.08
C THR A 344 -15.35 14.17 16.07
N VAL A 345 -14.53 13.14 16.29
CA VAL A 345 -14.79 12.06 17.25
C VAL A 345 -14.91 12.61 18.67
N VAL A 346 -14.06 13.57 19.06
CA VAL A 346 -14.13 14.26 20.35
C VAL A 346 -15.48 14.97 20.52
N VAL A 347 -15.86 15.83 19.56
CA VAL A 347 -17.13 16.56 19.59
C VAL A 347 -18.31 15.60 19.62
N TRP A 348 -18.27 14.56 18.80
CA TRP A 348 -19.29 13.53 18.74
C TRP A 348 -19.43 12.78 20.07
N SER A 349 -18.31 12.37 20.67
CA SER A 349 -18.27 11.64 21.96
C SER A 349 -18.83 12.48 23.10
N LEU A 350 -18.54 13.79 23.10
CA LEU A 350 -19.06 14.72 24.12
C LEU A 350 -20.57 14.94 24.03
N ARG A 351 -21.16 14.78 22.83
CA ARG A 351 -22.60 14.91 22.58
C ARG A 351 -23.36 13.63 22.86
N ASN A 352 -22.79 12.48 22.50
CA ASN A 352 -23.51 11.20 22.48
C ASN A 352 -23.24 10.31 23.71
N PHE A 353 -22.14 10.51 24.43
CA PHE A 353 -21.88 9.75 25.65
C PHE A 353 -22.32 10.51 26.90
N THR A 354 -22.74 9.75 27.91
CA THR A 354 -23.10 10.25 29.25
C THR A 354 -21.88 10.28 30.18
N SER A 355 -22.03 10.95 31.32
CA SER A 355 -21.00 11.00 32.38
C SER A 355 -20.66 9.62 32.97
N GLY A 356 -21.59 8.66 32.91
CA GLY A 356 -21.39 7.27 33.33
C GLY A 356 -20.56 6.43 32.34
N ASN A 357 -20.31 6.94 31.12
CA ASN A 357 -19.71 6.15 30.03
C ASN A 357 -18.32 6.70 29.66
N MET A 358 -18.08 6.93 28.38
CA MET A 358 -16.81 7.36 27.79
C MET A 358 -16.65 8.88 27.64
N ARG A 359 -17.66 9.69 28.03
CA ARG A 359 -17.73 11.13 27.71
C ARG A 359 -16.48 11.93 28.08
N TYR A 360 -15.90 11.68 29.25
CA TYR A 360 -14.74 12.43 29.74
C TYR A 360 -13.41 11.74 29.49
N PHE A 361 -13.42 10.42 29.29
CA PHE A 361 -12.20 9.63 29.13
C PHE A 361 -11.74 9.56 27.68
N LEU A 362 -12.66 9.37 26.75
CA LEU A 362 -12.30 9.18 25.35
C LEU A 362 -11.70 10.44 24.70
N PRO A 363 -12.22 11.67 24.94
CA PRO A 363 -11.64 12.87 24.36
C PRO A 363 -10.14 13.10 24.65
N PRO A 364 -9.68 13.09 25.91
CA PRO A 364 -8.25 13.27 26.19
C PRO A 364 -7.41 12.13 25.63
N LEU A 365 -7.89 10.87 25.67
CA LEU A 365 -7.20 9.74 25.07
C LEU A 365 -6.98 9.96 23.55
N VAL A 366 -8.04 10.34 22.82
CA VAL A 366 -7.98 10.60 21.39
C VAL A 366 -7.02 11.73 21.05
N ILE A 367 -7.07 12.84 21.79
CA ILE A 367 -6.18 13.98 21.58
C ILE A 367 -4.72 13.58 21.81
N ILE A 368 -4.42 12.89 22.91
CA ILE A 368 -3.06 12.44 23.23
C ILE A 368 -2.52 11.51 22.13
N LEU A 369 -3.33 10.54 21.70
CA LEU A 369 -2.92 9.58 20.68
C LEU A 369 -2.65 10.25 19.33
N VAL A 370 -3.52 11.15 18.89
CA VAL A 370 -3.37 11.84 17.60
C VAL A 370 -2.25 12.88 17.63
N SER A 371 -2.08 13.61 18.72
CA SER A 371 -0.94 14.52 18.88
C SER A 371 0.39 13.75 18.97
N GLY A 372 0.44 12.67 19.75
CA GLY A 372 1.61 11.79 19.82
C GLY A 372 1.96 11.18 18.47
N ALA A 373 0.94 10.81 17.70
CA ALA A 373 1.07 10.30 16.34
C ALA A 373 1.69 11.30 15.36
N ILE A 374 1.21 12.55 15.36
CA ILE A 374 1.80 13.61 14.52
C ILE A 374 3.27 13.81 14.89
N VAL A 375 3.60 13.83 16.18
CA VAL A 375 4.98 13.94 16.66
C VAL A 375 5.81 12.73 16.21
N ILE A 376 5.29 11.51 16.35
CA ILE A 376 5.98 10.29 15.90
C ILE A 376 6.19 10.31 14.38
N ASN A 377 5.24 10.77 13.57
CA ASN A 377 5.41 10.90 12.12
C ASN A 377 6.56 11.84 11.77
N VAL A 378 6.66 12.97 12.46
CA VAL A 378 7.79 13.93 12.33
C VAL A 378 9.11 13.26 12.72
N PHE A 379 9.15 12.48 13.81
CA PHE A 379 10.35 11.74 14.23
C PHE A 379 10.72 10.60 13.27
N LEU A 380 9.76 9.88 12.73
CA LEU A 380 9.95 8.79 11.76
C LEU A 380 10.48 9.33 10.44
N TRP A 381 10.14 10.56 10.07
CA TRP A 381 10.73 11.22 8.92
C TRP A 381 12.25 11.45 9.11
N VAL A 382 12.68 11.72 10.34
CA VAL A 382 14.10 11.90 10.68
C VAL A 382 14.82 10.56 10.84
N LEU A 383 14.22 9.59 11.54
CA LEU A 383 14.84 8.31 11.92
C LEU A 383 14.63 7.19 10.89
N GLY A 384 13.61 7.29 10.04
CA GLY A 384 13.26 6.29 9.04
C GLY A 384 14.07 6.37 7.75
N SER A 385 14.97 7.35 7.63
CA SER A 385 15.92 7.41 6.52
C SER A 385 16.95 6.28 6.65
N PRO A 386 17.24 5.49 5.61
CA PRO A 386 18.39 4.58 5.58
C PRO A 386 19.69 5.31 5.91
N ASN A 387 19.74 6.61 5.60
CA ASN A 387 20.86 7.49 5.90
C ASN A 387 20.90 7.99 7.34
N ALA A 388 19.84 7.79 8.14
CA ALA A 388 19.83 8.18 9.56
C ALA A 388 20.76 7.33 10.42
N PHE A 389 21.01 6.09 9.99
CA PHE A 389 21.89 5.14 10.68
C PHE A 389 23.22 4.92 9.97
N SER A 390 23.43 5.51 8.78
CA SER A 390 24.70 5.42 8.08
C SER A 390 25.71 6.41 8.68
N PRO A 391 26.98 6.00 8.87
CA PRO A 391 28.01 6.95 9.28
C PRO A 391 28.12 8.04 8.20
N PRO A 392 28.33 9.32 8.58
CA PRO A 392 28.37 10.42 7.63
C PRO A 392 29.39 10.10 6.53
N LYS A 393 28.91 9.98 5.28
CA LYS A 393 29.78 9.75 4.12
C LYS A 393 30.81 10.88 4.06
N THR A 394 32.06 10.59 4.38
CA THR A 394 33.18 11.53 4.22
C THR A 394 33.38 11.77 2.73
N LEU A 395 32.89 12.92 2.24
CA LEU A 395 33.10 13.37 0.87
C LEU A 395 34.57 13.75 0.70
N ASN A 396 35.35 12.89 0.04
CA ASN A 396 36.69 13.22 -0.41
C ASN A 396 36.56 13.89 -1.79
N PHE A 397 36.63 15.22 -1.84
CA PHE A 397 36.68 15.94 -3.10
C PHE A 397 38.07 15.80 -3.73
N LYS A 398 38.13 15.60 -5.05
CA LYS A 398 39.41 15.65 -5.77
C LYS A 398 40.04 17.04 -5.61
N GLU A 399 41.35 17.11 -5.42
CA GLU A 399 42.09 18.38 -5.38
C GLU A 399 41.77 19.23 -6.63
N GLY A 400 41.40 20.49 -6.42
CA GLY A 400 40.99 21.41 -7.48
C GLY A 400 39.49 21.45 -7.82
N THR A 401 38.65 20.68 -7.13
CA THR A 401 37.18 20.76 -7.32
C THR A 401 36.68 22.17 -6.92
N PRO A 402 35.99 22.93 -7.80
CA PRO A 402 35.53 24.28 -7.48
C PRO A 402 34.60 24.32 -6.26
N PRO A 403 34.72 25.33 -5.38
CA PRO A 403 33.91 25.42 -4.15
C PRO A 403 32.40 25.47 -4.41
N GLU A 404 31.97 26.00 -5.56
CA GLU A 404 30.56 26.00 -5.96
C GLU A 404 30.03 24.59 -6.28
N VAL A 405 30.87 23.75 -6.88
CA VAL A 405 30.55 22.36 -7.19
C VAL A 405 30.51 21.54 -5.90
N GLN A 406 31.48 21.76 -4.99
CA GLN A 406 31.45 21.15 -3.66
C GLN A 406 30.18 21.55 -2.89
N LYS A 407 29.79 22.82 -2.91
CA LYS A 407 28.56 23.30 -2.26
C LYS A 407 27.30 22.71 -2.88
N LYS A 408 27.24 22.55 -4.21
CA LYS A 408 26.13 21.86 -4.89
C LYS A 408 26.08 20.37 -4.54
N ILE A 409 27.22 19.68 -4.47
CA ILE A 409 27.31 18.26 -4.10
C ILE A 409 26.95 18.06 -2.63
N MET A 410 27.45 18.91 -1.72
CA MET A 410 27.06 18.89 -0.30
C MET A 410 25.57 19.20 -0.15
N LYS A 411 25.03 20.15 -0.92
CA LYS A 411 23.58 20.43 -0.92
C LYS A 411 22.77 19.25 -1.46
N ALA A 412 23.21 18.62 -2.55
CA ALA A 412 22.56 17.45 -3.14
C ALA A 412 22.63 16.22 -2.21
N GLN A 413 23.75 16.01 -1.51
CA GLN A 413 23.89 14.96 -0.50
C GLN A 413 23.11 15.29 0.78
N SER A 414 23.05 16.56 1.17
CA SER A 414 22.09 17.03 2.19
C SER A 414 20.66 17.02 1.68
N LEU A 415 20.39 16.64 0.44
CA LEU A 415 19.04 16.36 -0.05
C LEU A 415 18.85 14.86 -0.30
N SER A 416 19.93 14.06 -0.34
CA SER A 416 19.86 12.60 -0.46
C SER A 416 19.46 11.89 0.85
N PHE A 417 19.44 12.62 1.98
CA PHE A 417 18.74 12.14 3.18
C PHE A 417 17.22 12.08 2.97
N ILE A 418 16.69 12.84 2.00
CA ILE A 418 15.26 12.87 1.68
C ILE A 418 14.91 11.53 1.05
N ASN A 419 14.34 10.69 1.88
CA ASN A 419 13.78 9.43 1.47
C ASN A 419 12.71 9.67 0.42
N HIS A 420 12.94 9.13 -0.76
CA HIS A 420 11.89 8.97 -1.73
C HIS A 420 10.99 7.87 -1.15
N PHE A 421 9.68 8.11 -1.07
CA PHE A 421 8.68 7.11 -0.67
C PHE A 421 8.62 6.70 0.82
N MET A 422 8.35 7.60 1.78
CA MET A 422 8.14 7.16 3.18
C MET A 422 6.74 6.58 3.38
N ILE A 423 6.65 5.42 4.06
CA ILE A 423 5.38 4.88 4.56
C ILE A 423 5.16 5.41 5.97
N THR A 424 3.95 5.92 6.22
CA THR A 424 3.49 6.29 7.55
C THR A 424 2.38 5.34 7.99
N MET A 425 2.72 4.45 8.93
CA MET A 425 1.75 3.52 9.50
C MET A 425 0.91 4.16 10.62
N VAL A 426 1.32 5.32 11.12
CA VAL A 426 0.73 5.92 12.32
C VAL A 426 -0.67 6.48 12.03
N THR A 427 -0.91 7.02 10.83
CA THR A 427 -2.18 7.67 10.49
C THR A 427 -3.34 6.67 10.47
N PHE A 428 -3.16 5.47 9.89
CA PHE A 428 -4.20 4.44 9.95
C PHE A 428 -4.39 3.89 11.37
N SER A 429 -3.33 3.83 12.16
CA SER A 429 -3.38 3.21 13.48
C SER A 429 -4.35 3.97 14.38
N ASN A 430 -4.26 5.29 14.35
CA ASN A 430 -5.19 6.16 15.04
C ASN A 430 -6.59 6.06 14.45
N TRP A 431 -6.72 5.97 13.12
CA TRP A 431 -8.03 5.77 12.51
C TRP A 431 -8.72 4.49 13.03
N PHE A 432 -8.00 3.37 13.13
CA PHE A 432 -8.53 2.14 13.74
C PHE A 432 -8.86 2.32 15.21
N ILE A 433 -8.02 3.00 15.99
CA ILE A 433 -8.31 3.24 17.41
C ILE A 433 -9.56 4.09 17.58
N LEU A 434 -9.75 5.15 16.78
CA LEU A 434 -10.95 5.98 16.79
C LEU A 434 -12.21 5.16 16.48
N TRP A 435 -12.13 4.33 15.45
CA TRP A 435 -13.21 3.42 15.09
C TRP A 435 -13.51 2.42 16.21
N CYS A 436 -12.51 1.67 16.69
CA CYS A 436 -12.74 0.65 17.70
C CYS A 436 -13.22 1.23 19.04
N SER A 437 -12.66 2.37 19.46
CA SER A 437 -13.01 3.00 20.73
C SER A 437 -14.47 3.47 20.78
N THR A 438 -15.02 3.90 19.65
CA THR A 438 -16.41 4.40 19.56
C THR A 438 -17.41 3.33 19.11
N ALA A 439 -17.01 2.41 18.23
CA ALA A 439 -17.91 1.38 17.69
C ALA A 439 -18.01 0.13 18.56
N PHE A 440 -16.92 -0.28 19.22
CA PHE A 440 -16.87 -1.59 19.90
C PHE A 440 -16.50 -1.50 21.38
N TRP A 441 -15.36 -0.88 21.70
CA TRP A 441 -14.81 -0.92 23.06
C TRP A 441 -15.72 -0.23 24.07
N ALA A 442 -16.34 0.90 23.70
CA ALA A 442 -17.33 1.55 24.55
C ALA A 442 -18.54 0.65 24.87
N ALA A 443 -18.92 -0.25 23.95
CA ALA A 443 -20.03 -1.20 24.13
C ALA A 443 -19.61 -2.54 24.77
N LYS A 444 -18.35 -2.70 25.20
CA LYS A 444 -17.78 -3.97 25.67
C LYS A 444 -17.87 -5.10 24.63
N THR A 445 -17.90 -4.75 23.35
CA THR A 445 -17.88 -5.72 22.25
C THR A 445 -16.46 -5.87 21.72
N TYR A 446 -16.07 -7.12 21.46
CA TYR A 446 -14.74 -7.46 20.94
C TYR A 446 -14.94 -8.36 19.72
N PRO A 447 -14.74 -7.84 18.49
CA PRO A 447 -14.88 -8.63 17.29
C PRO A 447 -13.81 -9.73 17.26
N SER A 448 -14.15 -10.90 16.72
CA SER A 448 -13.16 -11.91 16.39
C SER A 448 -12.19 -11.38 15.32
N PHE A 449 -10.99 -11.96 15.21
CA PHE A 449 -9.99 -11.50 14.23
C PHE A 449 -10.54 -11.46 12.80
N ARG A 450 -11.33 -12.46 12.41
CA ARG A 450 -11.98 -12.48 11.09
C ARG A 450 -12.97 -11.33 10.91
N GLU A 451 -13.80 -11.07 11.91
CA GLU A 451 -14.77 -9.96 11.87
C GLU A 451 -14.08 -8.61 11.83
N PHE A 452 -12.96 -8.47 12.54
CA PHE A 452 -12.15 -7.27 12.51
C PHE A 452 -11.58 -7.02 11.11
N ILE A 453 -10.95 -8.04 10.50
CA ILE A 453 -10.39 -7.94 9.14
C ILE A 453 -11.47 -7.67 8.10
N ASP A 454 -12.61 -8.37 8.20
CA ASP A 454 -13.76 -8.13 7.32
C ASP A 454 -14.25 -6.68 7.48
N GLY A 455 -14.45 -6.19 8.71
CA GLY A 455 -14.88 -4.81 8.97
C GLY A 455 -13.89 -3.73 8.54
N VAL A 456 -12.60 -4.04 8.48
CA VAL A 456 -11.57 -3.12 7.97
C VAL A 456 -11.60 -3.06 6.44
N PHE A 457 -11.59 -4.21 5.76
CA PHE A 457 -11.34 -4.26 4.30
C PHE A 457 -12.59 -4.38 3.44
N TYR A 458 -13.79 -4.44 4.03
CA TYR A 458 -15.04 -4.60 3.31
C TYR A 458 -15.27 -3.51 2.24
N ARG A 459 -15.02 -2.24 2.60
CA ARG A 459 -15.14 -1.06 1.71
C ARG A 459 -13.82 -0.31 1.51
N ALA A 460 -12.80 -0.58 2.32
CA ALA A 460 -11.51 0.13 2.29
C ALA A 460 -10.56 -0.45 1.23
N HIS A 461 -10.98 -0.40 -0.02
CA HIS A 461 -10.26 -0.96 -1.18
C HIS A 461 -8.92 -0.27 -1.43
N ILE A 462 -8.87 1.07 -1.29
CA ILE A 462 -7.65 1.85 -1.45
C ILE A 462 -6.68 1.52 -0.31
N LEU A 463 -7.17 1.41 0.93
CA LEU A 463 -6.36 1.04 2.08
C LEU A 463 -5.75 -0.35 1.91
N LYS A 464 -6.57 -1.34 1.50
CA LYS A 464 -6.10 -2.70 1.22
C LYS A 464 -4.98 -2.68 0.18
N PHE A 465 -5.15 -1.90 -0.87
CA PHE A 465 -4.15 -1.72 -1.92
C PHE A 465 -2.88 -1.05 -1.42
N SER A 466 -3.00 0.04 -0.66
CA SER A 466 -1.86 0.75 -0.10
C SER A 466 -1.06 -0.13 0.87
N ILE A 467 -1.71 -0.90 1.74
CA ILE A 467 -1.04 -1.76 2.73
C ILE A 467 -0.41 -2.98 2.08
N VAL A 468 -1.17 -3.72 1.28
CA VAL A 468 -0.71 -5.03 0.83
C VAL A 468 0.16 -4.89 -0.41
N VAL A 469 -0.08 -3.92 -1.30
CA VAL A 469 0.61 -3.82 -2.61
C VAL A 469 1.61 -2.67 -2.63
N ALA A 470 1.16 -1.44 -2.36
CA ALA A 470 2.02 -0.27 -2.54
C ALA A 470 3.12 -0.20 -1.47
N SER A 471 2.78 -0.50 -0.20
CA SER A 471 3.72 -0.45 0.91
C SER A 471 4.95 -1.33 0.66
N PRO A 472 4.85 -2.66 0.45
CA PRO A 472 6.06 -3.49 0.35
C PRO A 472 6.93 -3.13 -0.85
N MET A 473 6.31 -2.69 -1.95
CA MET A 473 7.02 -2.20 -3.15
C MET A 473 7.79 -0.91 -2.89
N ILE A 474 7.24 -0.02 -2.09
CA ILE A 474 7.94 1.21 -1.71
C ILE A 474 9.07 0.95 -0.74
N ILE A 475 8.87 0.07 0.25
CA ILE A 475 9.97 -0.32 1.13
C ILE A 475 11.10 -0.95 0.29
N TRP A 476 10.76 -1.71 -0.75
CA TRP A 476 11.75 -2.23 -1.69
C TRP A 476 12.50 -1.15 -2.48
N ILE A 477 11.80 -0.18 -3.10
CA ILE A 477 12.46 0.94 -3.81
C ILE A 477 13.43 1.65 -2.87
N GLN A 478 13.01 1.90 -1.62
CA GLN A 478 13.86 2.51 -0.60
C GLN A 478 15.10 1.67 -0.31
N ALA A 479 14.94 0.35 -0.17
CA ALA A 479 16.03 -0.58 0.04
C ALA A 479 17.04 -0.55 -1.13
N CYS A 480 16.55 -0.58 -2.38
CA CYS A 480 17.40 -0.56 -3.56
C CYS A 480 18.16 0.77 -3.69
N ASN A 481 17.50 1.90 -3.45
CA ASN A 481 18.15 3.21 -3.46
C ASN A 481 19.24 3.33 -2.38
N GLY A 482 18.98 2.82 -1.16
CA GLY A 482 20.00 2.81 -0.09
C GLY A 482 21.20 1.92 -0.41
N SER A 483 21.01 0.88 -1.22
CA SER A 483 22.05 -0.08 -1.62
C SER A 483 22.82 0.29 -2.89
N ASN A 484 22.35 1.28 -3.68
CA ASN A 484 22.97 1.64 -4.94
C ASN A 484 24.26 2.44 -4.67
N PRO A 485 25.46 1.92 -5.02
CA PRO A 485 26.72 2.61 -4.78
C PRO A 485 26.94 3.80 -5.72
N THR A 486 26.23 3.82 -6.84
CA THR A 486 26.28 4.86 -7.88
C THR A 486 25.02 5.71 -7.79
N ASP A 487 25.12 6.90 -7.19
CA ASP A 487 24.09 7.97 -7.25
C ASP A 487 23.93 8.53 -8.70
N SER A 488 24.13 7.72 -9.73
CA SER A 488 24.00 8.11 -11.14
C SER A 488 22.54 8.02 -11.58
N PHE A 489 22.00 9.12 -12.09
CA PHE A 489 20.69 9.17 -12.74
C PHE A 489 20.71 8.67 -14.19
N ASP A 490 21.84 8.14 -14.66
CA ASP A 490 22.00 7.66 -16.03
C ASP A 490 21.13 6.43 -16.26
N LEU A 491 20.26 6.53 -17.27
CA LEU A 491 19.35 5.46 -17.66
C LEU A 491 19.99 4.59 -18.74
N ASN A 492 20.28 3.34 -18.41
CA ASN A 492 20.81 2.40 -19.39
C ASN A 492 19.69 1.79 -20.25
N PHE A 493 20.07 1.15 -21.37
CA PHE A 493 19.13 0.54 -22.31
C PHE A 493 18.14 -0.44 -21.65
N GLY A 494 18.61 -1.32 -20.75
CA GLY A 494 17.74 -2.27 -20.05
C GLY A 494 16.65 -1.60 -19.20
N GLN A 495 17.00 -0.48 -18.56
CA GLN A 495 16.06 0.32 -17.77
C GLN A 495 15.06 1.08 -18.64
N ILE A 496 15.51 1.64 -19.76
CA ILE A 496 14.64 2.31 -20.74
C ILE A 496 13.64 1.31 -21.33
N PHE A 497 14.12 0.13 -21.72
CA PHE A 497 13.27 -0.96 -22.20
C PHE A 497 12.23 -1.36 -21.14
N SER A 498 12.65 -1.53 -19.89
CA SER A 498 11.76 -1.86 -18.77
C SER A 498 10.67 -0.79 -18.58
N LEU A 499 11.03 0.50 -18.63
CA LEU A 499 10.07 1.61 -18.55
C LEU A 499 9.09 1.62 -19.73
N ILE A 500 9.54 1.32 -20.94
CA ILE A 500 8.67 1.21 -22.12
C ILE A 500 7.68 0.05 -21.95
N VAL A 501 8.15 -1.12 -21.51
CA VAL A 501 7.28 -2.28 -21.23
C VAL A 501 6.25 -1.93 -20.16
N SER A 502 6.65 -1.21 -19.12
CA SER A 502 5.74 -0.69 -18.08
C SER A 502 4.69 0.26 -18.64
N LEU A 503 5.09 1.19 -19.52
CA LEU A 503 4.16 2.12 -20.15
C LEU A 503 3.16 1.38 -21.05
N VAL A 504 3.62 0.43 -21.86
CA VAL A 504 2.75 -0.42 -22.68
C VAL A 504 1.79 -1.21 -21.79
N THR A 505 2.28 -1.79 -20.69
CA THR A 505 1.44 -2.49 -19.69
C THR A 505 0.35 -1.58 -19.13
N ILE A 506 0.69 -0.33 -18.75
CA ILE A 506 -0.31 0.66 -18.31
C ILE A 506 -1.33 0.91 -19.42
N ILE A 507 -0.89 1.15 -20.66
CA ILE A 507 -1.80 1.44 -21.79
C ILE A 507 -2.75 0.27 -22.02
N THR A 508 -2.25 -0.96 -22.02
CA THR A 508 -3.08 -2.17 -22.15
C THR A 508 -4.09 -2.27 -21.01
N ILE A 509 -3.66 -2.04 -19.76
CA ILE A 509 -4.58 -2.06 -18.61
C ILE A 509 -5.59 -0.92 -18.68
N LEU A 510 -5.21 0.27 -19.14
CA LEU A 510 -6.12 1.38 -19.33
C LEU A 510 -7.15 1.10 -20.43
N ASP A 511 -6.77 0.35 -21.47
CA ASP A 511 -7.70 -0.05 -22.51
C ASP A 511 -8.69 -1.10 -22.01
N GLU A 512 -8.21 -2.12 -21.29
CA GLU A 512 -9.04 -3.12 -20.62
C GLU A 512 -9.89 -2.51 -19.49
N ALA A 513 -9.38 -1.48 -18.80
CA ALA A 513 -10.09 -0.72 -17.78
C ALA A 513 -11.35 -0.03 -18.32
N LYS A 514 -11.39 0.28 -19.62
CA LYS A 514 -12.62 0.80 -20.26
C LYS A 514 -13.74 -0.24 -20.27
N GLN A 515 -13.39 -1.53 -20.30
CA GLN A 515 -14.36 -2.63 -20.26
C GLN A 515 -14.87 -2.90 -18.83
N VAL A 516 -14.12 -2.47 -17.81
CA VAL A 516 -14.56 -2.57 -16.40
C VAL A 516 -15.77 -1.66 -16.17
N LYS A 517 -16.84 -2.26 -15.63
CA LYS A 517 -18.10 -1.56 -15.44
C LYS A 517 -17.97 -0.38 -14.46
N ARG A 518 -18.70 0.70 -14.72
CA ARG A 518 -18.76 1.89 -13.85
C ARG A 518 -19.00 1.59 -12.36
N PRO A 519 -19.86 0.63 -11.95
CA PRO A 519 -20.05 0.31 -10.54
C PRO A 519 -18.80 -0.23 -9.85
N VAL A 520 -17.94 -0.96 -10.56
CA VAL A 520 -16.67 -1.47 -10.02
C VAL A 520 -15.69 -0.32 -9.79
N TRP A 521 -15.55 0.57 -10.78
CA TRP A 521 -14.75 1.80 -10.60
C TRP A 521 -15.28 2.67 -9.47
N ALA A 522 -16.61 2.77 -9.35
CA ALA A 522 -17.24 3.50 -8.27
C ALA A 522 -16.98 2.85 -6.91
N ALA A 523 -16.94 1.51 -6.82
CA ALA A 523 -16.59 0.80 -5.60
C ALA A 523 -15.16 1.12 -5.16
N VAL A 524 -14.21 1.07 -6.08
CA VAL A 524 -12.80 1.35 -5.78
C VAL A 524 -12.57 2.83 -5.41
N PHE A 525 -13.02 3.78 -6.25
CA PHE A 525 -12.70 5.20 -6.07
C PHE A 525 -13.60 5.91 -5.05
N PHE A 526 -14.82 5.44 -4.84
CA PHE A 526 -15.75 6.00 -3.85
C PHE A 526 -15.92 5.10 -2.63
N SER A 527 -15.00 4.14 -2.42
CA SER A 527 -15.02 3.23 -1.26
C SER A 527 -16.39 2.59 -1.03
N ARG A 528 -17.07 2.16 -2.11
CA ARG A 528 -18.33 1.42 -2.01
C ARG A 528 -18.04 -0.07 -1.94
N ARG A 529 -19.02 -0.84 -1.48
CA ARG A 529 -18.95 -2.30 -1.49
C ARG A 529 -18.73 -2.78 -2.93
N MET A 530 -17.83 -3.74 -3.11
CA MET A 530 -17.68 -4.43 -4.38
C MET A 530 -18.98 -5.16 -4.72
N PRO A 531 -19.57 -4.96 -5.91
CA PRO A 531 -20.77 -5.68 -6.33
C PRO A 531 -20.50 -7.20 -6.38
N ASP A 532 -21.50 -8.00 -5.98
CA ASP A 532 -21.35 -9.45 -5.97
C ASP A 532 -21.21 -9.99 -7.42
N PRO A 533 -20.45 -11.08 -7.68
CA PRO A 533 -20.23 -11.59 -9.03
C PRO A 533 -21.52 -11.86 -9.81
N ASN A 534 -22.53 -12.40 -9.13
CA ASN A 534 -23.86 -12.69 -9.69
C ASN A 534 -24.64 -11.41 -10.08
N GLU A 535 -24.46 -10.32 -9.33
CA GLU A 535 -25.00 -9.00 -9.69
C GLU A 535 -24.24 -8.41 -10.87
N LEU A 536 -22.94 -8.67 -10.96
CA LEU A 536 -22.13 -8.28 -12.11
C LEU A 536 -22.62 -8.98 -13.38
N GLU A 537 -22.93 -10.28 -13.32
CA GLU A 537 -23.45 -11.06 -14.45
C GLU A 537 -24.84 -10.58 -14.92
N THR A 538 -25.75 -10.31 -13.99
CA THR A 538 -27.09 -9.77 -14.31
C THR A 538 -27.01 -8.36 -14.92
N LEU A 539 -26.09 -7.52 -14.44
CA LEU A 539 -25.77 -6.25 -15.11
C LEU A 539 -25.19 -6.45 -16.52
N THR A 540 -24.54 -7.58 -16.81
CA THR A 540 -23.98 -7.88 -18.15
C THR A 540 -25.10 -8.24 -19.13
N GLN A 541 -26.11 -8.95 -18.64
CA GLN A 541 -27.29 -9.31 -19.43
C GLN A 541 -28.24 -8.12 -19.66
N ALA A 542 -28.30 -7.18 -18.73
CA ALA A 542 -29.21 -6.03 -18.80
C ALA A 542 -28.72 -4.89 -19.72
N THR A 543 -27.40 -4.66 -19.86
CA THR A 543 -26.85 -3.60 -20.72
C THR A 543 -26.43 -4.14 -22.09
N GLY A 544 -27.42 -4.48 -22.93
CA GLY A 544 -27.22 -4.97 -24.30
C GLY A 544 -26.69 -3.95 -25.32
N SER A 545 -26.12 -2.82 -24.89
CA SER A 545 -25.77 -1.69 -25.78
C SER A 545 -24.28 -1.31 -25.82
N TYR A 546 -23.40 -2.03 -25.12
CA TYR A 546 -21.94 -1.87 -25.23
C TYR A 546 -21.23 -3.22 -25.39
N ALA A 547 -21.77 -4.08 -26.24
CA ALA A 547 -21.06 -5.27 -26.72
C ALA A 547 -20.01 -4.86 -27.79
N TYR A 548 -18.93 -4.22 -27.36
CA TYR A 548 -17.68 -4.20 -28.13
C TYR A 548 -16.77 -5.27 -27.53
N GLY A 549 -16.46 -6.31 -28.32
CA GLY A 549 -15.35 -7.22 -28.04
C GLY A 549 -15.72 -8.64 -27.57
N ALA A 550 -16.63 -9.33 -28.27
CA ALA A 550 -16.74 -10.79 -28.18
C ALA A 550 -15.59 -11.54 -28.91
N GLU A 551 -14.44 -10.89 -29.15
CA GLU A 551 -13.36 -11.41 -30.00
C GLU A 551 -12.06 -11.78 -29.25
N ALA A 552 -11.96 -11.57 -27.94
CA ALA A 552 -10.78 -11.99 -27.16
C ALA A 552 -10.96 -13.29 -26.36
N THR A 553 -12.10 -13.98 -26.47
CA THR A 553 -12.26 -15.32 -25.88
C THR A 553 -11.65 -16.38 -26.78
N ILE A 554 -10.34 -16.65 -26.64
CA ILE A 554 -9.70 -17.90 -27.08
C ILE A 554 -10.04 -19.00 -26.05
N ALA A 555 -11.33 -19.23 -25.85
CA ALA A 555 -11.86 -20.41 -25.18
C ALA A 555 -13.06 -20.87 -26.00
N PRO A 556 -13.14 -22.16 -26.38
CA PRO A 556 -14.27 -22.64 -27.14
C PRO A 556 -15.53 -22.51 -26.28
N ARG A 557 -16.50 -21.73 -26.76
CA ARG A 557 -17.89 -21.80 -26.29
C ARG A 557 -18.36 -23.24 -26.50
N THR A 558 -18.44 -24.02 -25.44
CA THR A 558 -19.24 -25.23 -25.45
C THR A 558 -20.70 -24.81 -25.60
N ARG A 559 -21.29 -25.22 -26.73
CA ARG A 559 -22.71 -25.14 -27.07
C ARG A 559 -23.57 -25.38 -25.81
N MET A 560 -24.43 -24.42 -25.47
CA MET A 560 -25.70 -24.76 -24.83
C MET A 560 -26.48 -25.54 -25.89
N GLU A 561 -26.66 -26.84 -25.68
CA GLU A 561 -27.71 -27.58 -26.38
C GLU A 561 -29.03 -27.21 -25.72
N ASP A 562 -29.87 -26.54 -26.49
CA ASP A 562 -31.30 -26.49 -26.28
C ASP A 562 -31.85 -27.91 -26.25
N SER A 563 -32.27 -28.38 -25.08
CA SER A 563 -33.19 -29.51 -24.99
C SER A 563 -34.48 -29.04 -24.34
N TYR A 564 -35.35 -28.50 -25.18
CA TYR A 564 -36.80 -28.63 -25.03
C TYR A 564 -37.13 -30.09 -24.77
N TYR A 565 -37.78 -30.42 -23.66
CA TYR A 565 -38.81 -31.46 -23.66
C TYR A 565 -39.96 -31.06 -22.74
N THR A 566 -41.13 -31.07 -23.38
CA THR A 566 -42.48 -30.87 -22.92
C THR A 566 -42.90 -31.86 -21.82
N ALA A 567 -43.84 -31.37 -21.01
CA ALA A 567 -44.58 -32.05 -19.95
C ALA A 567 -45.41 -33.27 -20.41
N PRO A 568 -46.16 -33.86 -19.49
CA PRO A 568 -47.60 -34.01 -19.68
C PRO A 568 -48.41 -33.00 -18.85
#